data_AF-A0A931GE60-F1
#
_entry.id   AF-A0A931GE60-F1
#
_cell.length_a   1.000
_cell.length_b   1.000
_cell.length_c   1.000
_cell.angle_alpha   90.00
_cell.angle_beta   90.00
_cell.angle_gamma   90.00
#
_symmetry.space_group_name_H-M   'P 1'
#
loop_
_entity.id
_entity.type
_entity.pdbx_description
1 polymer ?
#
loop_
_entity_poly.entity_id
_entity_poly.type
_entity_poly.pdbx_seq_one_letter_code
_entity_poly.pdbx_strand_id
1 'polypeptide(L)'
;MNSIQGILNFIDPVLIYPYRVFDNPMAGWWVGTFCLAAWAVLIGEITMAIAGRINRSAVSNNLDETMYYHEQSMKAKQAGDEKAYKGINKLANEAYGKSFFLLMAMGMAALWPAFFAVAWLDQRFGSIGFTLPAWAGGV
;
A
#
# COMPACT_ATOMS: atom_id res chain seq x y z
N MET A 1 6.16 -29.41 3.80
CA MET A 1 6.57 -28.00 3.64
C MET A 1 5.31 -27.16 3.58
N ASN A 2 5.18 -26.14 4.44
CA ASN A 2 4.01 -25.25 4.38
C ASN A 2 4.02 -24.51 3.03
N SER A 3 2.86 -24.32 2.39
CA SER A 3 2.77 -23.68 1.06
C SER A 3 3.44 -22.30 1.02
N ILE A 4 3.37 -21.55 2.13
CA ILE A 4 4.03 -20.25 2.30
C ILE A 4 5.56 -20.40 2.27
N GLN A 5 6.12 -21.37 3.00
CA GLN A 5 7.57 -21.63 3.00
C GLN A 5 8.07 -22.04 1.61
N GLY A 6 7.24 -22.76 0.84
CA GLY A 6 7.55 -23.09 -0.56
C GLY A 6 7.72 -21.84 -1.43
N ILE A 7 6.79 -20.88 -1.32
CA ILE A 7 6.86 -19.60 -2.05
C ILE A 7 8.08 -18.78 -1.61
N LEU A 8 8.32 -18.69 -0.30
CA LEU A 8 9.45 -17.91 0.24
C LEU A 8 10.81 -18.49 -0.20
N ASN A 9 10.95 -19.81 -0.23
CA ASN A 9 12.17 -20.46 -0.73
C ASN A 9 12.38 -20.26 -2.23
N PHE A 10 11.31 -20.13 -3.01
CA PHE A 10 11.39 -19.89 -4.45
C PHE A 10 11.93 -18.48 -4.77
N ILE A 11 11.51 -17.47 -4.00
CA ILE A 11 11.94 -16.08 -4.19
C ILE A 11 13.27 -15.75 -3.50
N ASP A 12 13.72 -16.59 -2.56
CA ASP A 12 14.94 -16.39 -1.76
C ASP A 12 16.19 -16.04 -2.58
N PRO A 13 16.51 -16.71 -3.71
CA PRO A 13 17.73 -16.41 -4.47
C PRO A 13 17.78 -14.98 -5.02
N VAL A 14 16.62 -14.43 -5.37
CA VAL A 14 16.50 -13.06 -5.88
C VAL A 14 16.58 -12.05 -4.74
N LEU A 15 15.87 -12.33 -3.64
CA LEU A 15 15.81 -11.42 -2.49
C LEU A 15 17.11 -11.35 -1.69
N ILE A 16 17.88 -12.44 -1.63
CA ILE A 16 19.14 -12.47 -0.87
C ILE A 16 20.30 -11.80 -1.61
N TYR A 17 20.21 -11.67 -2.95
CA TYR A 17 21.32 -11.18 -3.76
C TYR A 17 21.83 -9.79 -3.31
N PRO A 18 20.98 -8.77 -3.09
CA PRO A 18 21.42 -7.44 -2.64
C PRO A 18 22.12 -7.44 -1.27
N TYR A 19 21.80 -8.41 -0.39
CA TYR A 19 22.43 -8.55 0.93
C TYR A 19 23.87 -9.07 0.86
N ARG A 20 24.28 -9.64 -0.28
CA ARG A 20 25.61 -10.25 -0.49
C ARG A 20 26.54 -9.42 -1.37
N VAL A 21 26.09 -8.27 -1.86
CA VAL A 21 26.87 -7.42 -2.76
C VAL A 21 28.06 -6.78 -2.04
N PHE A 22 27.95 -6.55 -0.73
CA PHE A 22 28.99 -5.90 0.07
C PHE A 22 29.68 -6.90 1.00
N ASP A 23 31.00 -6.80 1.11
CA ASP A 23 31.79 -7.60 2.05
C ASP A 23 31.52 -7.23 3.51
N ASN A 24 31.14 -5.97 3.77
CA ASN A 24 30.74 -5.51 5.10
C ASN A 24 29.29 -5.95 5.41
N PRO A 25 29.07 -6.79 6.44
CA PRO A 25 27.74 -7.32 6.76
C PRO A 25 26.70 -6.24 7.08
N MET A 26 27.11 -5.14 7.72
CA MET A 26 26.19 -4.05 8.08
C MET A 26 25.76 -3.26 6.85
N ALA A 27 26.69 -3.00 5.92
CA ALA A 27 26.36 -2.35 4.66
C ALA A 27 25.43 -3.23 3.80
N GLY A 28 25.72 -4.55 3.75
CA GLY A 28 24.87 -5.53 3.09
C GLY A 28 23.45 -5.57 3.67
N TRP A 29 23.30 -5.49 4.99
CA TRP A 29 22.00 -5.40 5.64
C TRP A 29 21.20 -4.16 5.21
N TRP A 30 21.79 -2.97 5.33
CA TRP A 30 21.09 -1.72 4.99
C TRP A 30 20.68 -1.66 3.51
N VAL A 31 21.61 -1.99 2.61
CA VAL A 31 21.31 -1.97 1.16
C VAL A 31 20.34 -3.08 0.79
N GLY A 32 20.49 -4.26 1.37
CA GLY A 32 19.58 -5.38 1.16
C GLY A 32 18.15 -5.05 1.58
N THR A 33 17.97 -4.47 2.77
CA THR A 33 16.65 -4.05 3.27
C THR A 33 16.07 -2.90 2.45
N PHE A 34 16.89 -1.94 2.02
CA PHE A 34 16.45 -0.87 1.13
C PHE A 34 15.94 -1.42 -0.21
N CYS A 35 16.69 -2.33 -0.84
CA CYS A 35 16.28 -2.98 -2.08
C CYS A 35 15.00 -3.79 -1.88
N LEU A 36 14.89 -4.56 -0.79
CA LEU A 36 13.68 -5.32 -0.47
C LEU A 36 12.45 -4.41 -0.32
N ALA A 37 12.59 -3.29 0.37
CA ALA A 37 11.53 -2.29 0.50
C ALA A 37 11.16 -1.68 -0.87
N ALA A 38 12.15 -1.37 -1.72
CA ALA A 38 11.92 -0.87 -3.07
C ALA A 38 11.15 -1.89 -3.93
N TRP A 39 11.49 -3.18 -3.84
CA TRP A 39 10.75 -4.26 -4.51
C TRP A 39 9.31 -4.34 -4.01
N ALA A 40 9.09 -4.27 -2.70
CA ALA A 40 7.75 -4.32 -2.12
C ALA A 40 6.88 -3.13 -2.59
N VAL A 41 7.44 -1.92 -2.62
CA VAL A 41 6.77 -0.71 -3.14
C VAL A 41 6.45 -0.87 -4.62
N LEU A 42 7.42 -1.28 -5.43
CA LEU A 42 7.25 -1.44 -6.88
C LEU A 42 6.16 -2.46 -7.21
N ILE A 43 6.15 -3.62 -6.54
CA ILE A 43 5.12 -4.64 -6.75
C ILE A 43 3.75 -4.13 -6.27
N GLY A 44 3.71 -3.42 -5.16
CA GLY A 44 2.48 -2.80 -4.64
C GLY A 44 1.90 -1.79 -5.62
N GLU A 45 2.75 -0.93 -6.19
CA GLU A 45 2.35 0.08 -7.16
C GLU A 45 1.88 -0.54 -8.48
N ILE A 46 2.56 -1.58 -8.98
CA ILE A 46 2.09 -2.36 -10.13
C ILE A 46 0.74 -3.00 -9.85
N THR A 47 0.55 -3.59 -8.65
CA THR A 47 -0.73 -4.18 -8.25
C THR A 47 -1.84 -3.12 -8.27
N MET A 48 -1.58 -1.95 -7.71
CA MET A 48 -2.51 -0.83 -7.71
C MET A 48 -2.82 -0.34 -9.13
N ALA A 49 -1.81 -0.22 -9.99
CA ALA A 49 -1.97 0.22 -11.38
C ALA A 49 -2.81 -0.78 -12.20
N ILE A 50 -2.58 -2.09 -12.01
CA ILE A 50 -3.38 -3.14 -12.66
C ILE A 50 -4.82 -3.12 -12.15
N ALA A 51 -5.02 -3.08 -10.83
CA ALA A 51 -6.35 -3.02 -10.23
C ALA A 51 -7.12 -1.78 -10.71
N GLY A 52 -6.45 -0.62 -10.75
CA GLY A 52 -7.01 0.62 -11.27
C GLY A 52 -7.31 0.56 -12.77
N ARG A 53 -6.46 -0.12 -13.57
CA ARG A 53 -6.70 -0.29 -15.01
C ARG A 53 -7.89 -1.19 -15.31
N ILE A 54 -8.03 -2.29 -14.58
CA ILE A 54 -9.18 -3.22 -14.73
C ILE A 54 -10.47 -2.51 -14.31
N ASN A 55 -10.43 -1.77 -13.20
CA ASN A 55 -11.62 -1.12 -12.66
C ASN A 55 -11.81 0.32 -13.17
N ARG A 56 -11.07 0.73 -14.22
CA ARG A 56 -10.96 2.14 -14.64
C ARG A 56 -12.30 2.81 -14.85
N SER A 57 -13.25 2.11 -15.48
CA SER A 57 -14.60 2.61 -15.73
C SER A 57 -15.37 2.86 -14.42
N ALA A 58 -15.32 1.93 -13.47
CA ALA A 58 -15.98 2.12 -12.18
C ALA A 58 -15.31 3.25 -11.36
N VAL A 59 -13.98 3.34 -11.39
CA VAL A 59 -13.24 4.41 -10.68
C VAL A 59 -13.58 5.77 -11.28
N SER A 60 -13.52 5.93 -12.62
CA SER A 60 -13.81 7.20 -13.27
C SER A 60 -15.26 7.62 -13.03
N ASN A 61 -16.22 6.72 -13.20
CA ASN A 61 -17.63 7.06 -13.03
C ASN A 61 -17.95 7.52 -11.60
N ASN A 62 -17.39 6.86 -10.56
CA ASN A 62 -17.61 7.27 -9.17
C ASN A 62 -16.97 8.64 -8.89
N LEU A 63 -15.77 8.91 -9.43
CA LEU A 63 -15.09 10.20 -9.25
C LEU A 63 -15.83 11.32 -9.97
N ASP A 64 -16.25 11.10 -11.22
CA ASP A 64 -17.01 12.06 -12.01
C ASP A 64 -18.36 12.38 -11.35
N GLU A 65 -19.06 11.36 -10.85
CA GLU A 65 -20.32 11.54 -10.12
C GLU A 65 -20.12 12.33 -8.81
N THR A 66 -19.01 12.08 -8.10
CA THR A 66 -18.64 12.85 -6.90
C THR A 66 -18.39 14.31 -7.23
N MET A 67 -17.63 14.60 -8.29
CA MET A 67 -17.36 15.97 -8.74
C MET A 67 -18.64 16.67 -9.18
N TYR A 68 -19.49 15.99 -9.95
CA TYR A 68 -20.76 16.53 -10.43
C TYR A 68 -21.67 16.97 -9.28
N TYR A 69 -21.91 16.10 -8.28
CA TYR A 69 -22.77 16.45 -7.15
C TYR A 69 -22.13 17.49 -6.24
N HIS A 70 -20.81 17.48 -6.10
CA HIS A 70 -20.10 18.51 -5.35
C HIS A 70 -20.33 19.89 -5.99
N GLU A 71 -20.11 20.03 -7.30
CA GLU A 71 -20.36 21.30 -8.00
C GLU A 71 -21.82 21.74 -7.94
N GLN A 72 -22.77 20.82 -8.15
CA GLN A 72 -24.21 21.12 -8.09
C GLN A 72 -24.62 21.60 -6.69
N SER A 73 -24.11 20.96 -5.62
CA SER A 73 -24.38 21.39 -4.26
C SER A 73 -23.86 22.81 -4.01
N MET A 74 -22.66 23.12 -4.51
CA MET A 74 -22.06 24.45 -4.37
C MET A 74 -22.84 25.51 -5.16
N LYS A 75 -23.32 25.19 -6.36
CA LYS A 75 -24.19 26.08 -7.16
C LYS A 75 -25.53 26.36 -6.46
N ALA A 76 -26.18 25.34 -5.91
CA ALA A 76 -27.42 25.50 -5.16
C ALA A 76 -27.23 26.36 -3.90
N LYS A 77 -26.11 26.18 -3.20
CA LYS A 77 -25.73 27.01 -2.05
C LYS A 77 -25.53 28.47 -2.45
N GLN A 78 -24.84 28.72 -3.57
CA GLN A 78 -24.62 30.08 -4.10
C GLN A 78 -25.92 30.76 -4.53
N ALA A 79 -26.88 30.00 -5.07
CA ALA A 79 -28.19 30.50 -5.45
C ALA A 79 -29.13 30.76 -4.26
N GLY A 80 -28.73 30.43 -3.03
CA GLY A 80 -29.55 30.61 -1.83
C GLY A 80 -30.70 29.60 -1.70
N ASP A 81 -30.77 28.59 -2.56
CA ASP A 81 -31.79 27.55 -2.48
C ASP A 81 -31.38 26.47 -1.47
N GLU A 82 -31.74 26.69 -0.21
CA GLU A 82 -31.39 25.81 0.89
C GLU A 82 -32.02 24.41 0.76
N LYS A 83 -33.19 24.30 0.11
CA LYS A 83 -33.89 23.03 -0.09
C LYS A 83 -33.19 22.18 -1.14
N ALA A 84 -32.85 22.78 -2.28
CA ALA A 84 -32.05 22.13 -3.31
C ALA A 84 -30.65 21.79 -2.78
N TYR A 85 -30.02 22.70 -2.04
CA TYR A 85 -28.72 22.45 -1.40
C TYR A 85 -28.74 21.20 -0.52
N LYS A 86 -29.69 21.08 0.43
CA LYS A 86 -29.76 19.92 1.33
C LYS A 86 -29.95 18.60 0.57
N GLY A 87 -30.79 18.60 -0.47
CA GLY A 87 -31.01 17.43 -1.33
C GLY A 87 -29.75 17.00 -2.08
N ILE A 88 -29.11 17.94 -2.78
CA ILE A 88 -27.92 17.66 -3.58
C ILE A 88 -26.72 17.34 -2.69
N ASN A 89 -26.57 18.02 -1.55
CA ASN A 89 -25.50 17.76 -0.58
C ASN A 89 -25.59 16.34 0.01
N LYS A 90 -26.80 15.79 0.17
CA LYS A 90 -26.97 14.39 0.58
C LYS A 90 -26.40 13.43 -0.48
N LEU A 91 -26.71 13.67 -1.76
CA LEU A 91 -26.18 12.88 -2.87
C LEU A 91 -24.65 13.03 -2.99
N ALA A 92 -24.14 14.24 -2.83
CA ALA A 92 -22.71 14.53 -2.84
C ALA A 92 -21.97 13.75 -1.73
N ASN A 93 -22.51 13.70 -0.51
CA ASN A 93 -21.92 12.93 0.58
C ASN A 93 -21.93 11.43 0.32
N GLU A 94 -22.98 10.89 -0.30
CA GLU A 94 -23.05 9.47 -0.64
C GLU A 94 -22.02 9.10 -1.72
N ALA A 95 -21.91 9.92 -2.77
CA ALA A 95 -20.92 9.75 -3.83
C ALA A 95 -19.48 9.88 -3.28
N TYR A 96 -19.24 10.87 -2.43
CA TYR A 96 -17.96 11.03 -1.74
C TYR A 96 -17.59 9.81 -0.91
N GLY A 97 -18.52 9.27 -0.13
CA GLY A 97 -18.31 8.05 0.65
C GLY A 97 -17.87 6.87 -0.22
N LYS A 98 -18.57 6.62 -1.33
CA LYS A 98 -18.23 5.56 -2.29
C LYS A 98 -16.83 5.74 -2.86
N SER A 99 -16.50 6.94 -3.34
CA SER A 99 -15.18 7.25 -3.90
C SER A 99 -14.06 7.14 -2.86
N PHE A 100 -14.31 7.59 -1.63
CA PHE A 100 -13.37 7.49 -0.53
C PHE A 100 -13.02 6.04 -0.19
N PHE A 101 -14.03 5.17 -0.01
CA PHE A 101 -13.80 3.75 0.26
C PHE A 101 -13.13 3.04 -0.91
N LEU A 102 -13.48 3.40 -2.15
CA LEU A 102 -12.84 2.85 -3.34
C LEU A 102 -11.35 3.19 -3.40
N LEU A 103 -10.98 4.45 -3.13
CA LEU A 103 -9.58 4.88 -3.09
C LEU A 103 -8.82 4.21 -1.94
N MET A 104 -9.42 4.08 -0.76
CA MET A 104 -8.81 3.33 0.35
C MET A 104 -8.57 1.86 -0.01
N ALA A 105 -9.54 1.20 -0.64
CA ALA A 105 -9.39 -0.19 -1.07
C ALA A 105 -8.24 -0.35 -2.08
N MET A 106 -8.11 0.59 -3.03
CA MET A 106 -6.97 0.61 -3.97
C MET A 106 -5.63 0.80 -3.25
N GLY A 107 -5.57 1.69 -2.25
CA GLY A 107 -4.38 1.87 -1.42
C GLY A 107 -3.99 0.62 -0.63
N MET A 108 -4.96 -0.02 0.02
CA MET A 108 -4.74 -1.25 0.79
C MET A 108 -4.29 -2.42 -0.09
N ALA A 109 -4.76 -2.47 -1.35
CA ALA A 109 -4.35 -3.48 -2.31
C ALA A 109 -2.85 -3.39 -2.68
N ALA A 110 -2.16 -2.29 -2.39
CA ALA A 110 -0.71 -2.19 -2.62
C ALA A 110 0.13 -2.75 -1.46
N LEU A 111 -0.46 -2.99 -0.28
CA LEU A 111 0.29 -3.34 0.94
C LEU A 111 0.69 -4.81 1.02
N TRP A 112 0.03 -5.69 0.26
CA TRP A 112 0.26 -7.13 0.38
C TRP A 112 1.73 -7.59 0.25
N PRO A 113 2.59 -7.01 -0.63
CA PRO A 113 3.97 -7.47 -0.78
C PRO A 113 4.81 -7.19 0.47
N ALA A 114 4.46 -6.18 1.26
CA ALA A 114 5.17 -5.84 2.49
C ALA A 114 5.08 -6.98 3.51
N PHE A 115 3.92 -7.65 3.62
CA PHE A 115 3.77 -8.80 4.53
C PHE A 115 4.65 -9.98 4.11
N PHE A 116 4.78 -10.24 2.81
CA PHE A 116 5.68 -11.27 2.29
C PHE A 116 7.15 -10.91 2.52
N ALA A 117 7.53 -9.64 2.32
CA ALA A 117 8.88 -9.16 2.58
C ALA A 117 9.27 -9.34 4.06
N VAL A 118 8.38 -9.00 4.99
CA VAL A 118 8.60 -9.19 6.44
C VAL A 118 8.67 -10.68 6.80
N ALA A 119 7.78 -11.51 6.27
CA ALA A 119 7.82 -12.95 6.50
C ALA A 119 9.12 -13.59 5.98
N TRP A 120 9.62 -13.13 4.83
CA TRP A 120 10.91 -13.56 4.30
C TRP A 120 12.08 -13.12 5.19
N LEU A 121 12.06 -11.87 5.68
CA LEU A 121 13.07 -11.37 6.63
C LEU A 121 13.12 -12.22 7.89
N ASP A 122 11.97 -12.54 8.47
CA ASP A 122 11.87 -13.39 9.67
C ASP A 122 12.44 -14.79 9.40
N GLN A 123 12.07 -15.42 8.28
CA GLN A 123 12.61 -16.73 7.91
C GLN A 123 14.14 -16.71 7.76
N ARG A 124 14.72 -15.64 7.22
CA ARG A 124 16.14 -15.58 6.87
C ARG A 124 17.03 -15.06 7.99
N PHE A 125 16.54 -14.10 8.77
CA PHE A 125 17.32 -13.35 9.75
C PHE A 125 16.71 -13.38 11.16
N GLY A 126 15.52 -13.97 11.36
CA GLY A 126 14.84 -14.00 12.66
C GLY A 126 15.59 -14.79 13.74
N SER A 127 16.49 -15.70 13.37
CA SER A 127 17.37 -16.41 14.29
C SER A 127 18.67 -15.68 14.62
N ILE A 128 18.94 -14.53 14.00
CA ILE A 128 20.13 -13.74 14.28
C ILE A 128 19.88 -12.94 15.55
N GLY A 129 20.48 -13.39 16.65
CA GLY A 129 20.52 -12.65 17.91
C GLY A 129 21.47 -11.47 17.80
N PHE A 130 20.96 -10.25 18.01
CA PHE A 130 21.82 -9.09 18.22
C PHE A 130 22.24 -9.06 19.69
N THR A 131 23.56 -9.05 19.94
CA THR A 131 24.07 -8.69 21.27
C THR A 131 23.92 -7.19 21.43
N LEU A 132 23.00 -6.78 22.29
CA LEU A 132 22.85 -5.38 22.63
C LEU A 132 24.08 -4.91 23.44
N PRO A 133 24.48 -3.64 23.34
CA PRO A 133 25.43 -3.08 24.29
C PRO A 133 24.89 -3.21 25.71
N ALA A 134 25.78 -3.35 26.71
CA ALA A 134 25.39 -3.45 28.12
C ALA A 134 24.48 -2.29 28.59
N TRP A 135 24.67 -1.09 28.03
CA TRP A 135 23.84 0.09 28.33
C TRP A 135 22.40 0.02 27.76
N ALA A 136 22.17 -0.84 26.76
CA ALA A 136 20.87 -1.09 26.15
C ALA A 136 20.24 -2.43 26.61
N GLY A 137 20.78 -3.05 27.67
CA GLY A 137 20.25 -4.28 28.25
C GLY A 137 20.76 -5.58 27.62
N GLY A 138 21.88 -5.54 26.89
CA GLY A 138 22.55 -6.77 26.45
C GLY A 138 23.41 -7.40 27.55
N VAL A 139 23.53 -8.73 27.49
CA VAL A 139 24.37 -9.55 28.37
C VAL A 139 25.80 -9.59 27.83
#